data_AF-A0A1T5F6H6-F1
#
_entry.id   AF-A0A1T5F6H6-F1
#
_cell.length_a   1.000
_cell.length_b   1.000
_cell.length_c   1.000
_cell.angle_alpha   90.00
_cell.angle_beta   90.00
_cell.angle_gamma   90.00
#
_symmetry.space_group_name_H-M   'P 1'
#
loop_
_entity.id
_entity.type
_entity.pdbx_description
1 polymer ?
#
loop_
_entity_poly.entity_id
_entity_poly.type
_entity_poly.pdbx_seq_one_letter_code
_entity_poly.pdbx_strand_id
1 'polypeptide(L)'
;MGKKKKTLVYTTLNGMKIVINEEAKLMKSLDIILDELSRMRTLVSEMRVLVSTRLKYTVSDEERNTLRICCNHLADFDHRFTSLLPELHTALIDASALLVCARSGSIEKLNTGIVSSCPTVQYDREALLSMRKQLSDVAELRGASYIKLKERLLIICSFMDWLMQMTDKHNFVLKSEGFRLIVNH
;
A
#
# COMPACT_ATOMS: atom_id res chain seq x y z
N MET A 1 -26.80 -5.44 -11.18
CA MET A 1 -26.68 -4.87 -9.82
C MET A 1 -25.28 -4.27 -9.65
N GLY A 2 -25.15 -2.95 -9.75
CA GLY A 2 -23.85 -2.29 -9.59
C GLY A 2 -23.36 -2.41 -8.16
N LYS A 3 -22.26 -3.15 -7.93
CA LYS A 3 -21.57 -3.14 -6.64
C LYS A 3 -21.18 -1.68 -6.35
N LYS A 4 -21.70 -1.09 -5.26
CA LYS A 4 -21.26 0.23 -4.78
C LYS A 4 -19.73 0.20 -4.70
N LYS A 5 -19.05 1.09 -5.44
CA LYS A 5 -17.58 1.26 -5.34
C LYS A 5 -17.26 1.44 -3.85
N LYS A 6 -16.47 0.56 -3.26
CA LYS A 6 -16.01 0.73 -1.87
C LYS A 6 -15.11 1.95 -1.85
N THR A 7 -15.56 3.04 -1.26
CA THR A 7 -14.74 4.24 -1.07
C THR A 7 -13.62 3.92 -0.08
N LEU A 8 -12.37 4.07 -0.50
CA LEU A 8 -11.21 3.99 0.37
C LEU A 8 -10.95 5.37 0.92
N VAL A 9 -11.12 5.53 2.24
CA VAL A 9 -10.96 6.80 2.94
C VAL A 9 -9.73 6.70 3.84
N TYR A 10 -8.72 7.51 3.54
CA TYR A 10 -7.58 7.75 4.43
C TYR A 10 -7.95 8.85 5.43
N THR A 11 -7.65 8.63 6.70
CA THR A 11 -7.73 9.70 7.71
C THR A 11 -6.32 10.08 8.11
N THR A 12 -5.93 11.28 7.74
CA THR A 12 -4.64 11.90 8.09
C THR A 12 -4.50 12.06 9.62
N LEU A 13 -3.28 12.33 10.09
CA LEU A 13 -2.99 12.56 11.50
C LEU A 13 -3.77 13.73 12.12
N ASN A 14 -4.09 14.76 11.34
CA ASN A 14 -4.89 15.91 11.79
C ASN A 14 -6.41 15.66 11.72
N GLY A 15 -6.83 14.43 11.41
CA GLY A 15 -8.24 14.05 11.34
C GLY A 15 -8.92 14.34 10.00
N MET A 16 -8.22 14.91 9.01
CA MET A 16 -8.79 15.11 7.67
C MET A 16 -9.00 13.77 6.97
N LYS A 17 -10.22 13.57 6.45
CA LYS A 17 -10.62 12.42 5.63
C LYS A 17 -10.41 12.72 4.16
N ILE A 18 -9.69 11.83 3.47
CA ILE A 18 -9.36 11.94 2.06
C ILE A 18 -9.77 10.64 1.39
N VAL A 19 -10.59 10.73 0.34
CA VAL A 19 -10.86 9.59 -0.53
C VAL A 19 -9.64 9.37 -1.41
N ILE A 20 -8.99 8.21 -1.27
CA ILE A 20 -7.74 7.92 -1.97
C ILE A 20 -7.93 7.11 -3.25
N ASN A 21 -9.10 6.48 -3.44
CA ASN A 21 -9.40 5.69 -4.63
C ASN A 21 -10.27 6.42 -5.65
N GLU A 22 -9.93 7.69 -5.89
CA GLU A 22 -10.52 8.55 -6.91
C GLU A 22 -9.46 8.87 -7.98
N GLU A 23 -9.72 8.47 -9.22
CA GLU A 23 -8.80 8.70 -10.36
C GLU A 23 -8.46 10.19 -10.56
N ALA A 24 -9.45 11.07 -10.38
CA ALA A 24 -9.26 12.52 -10.49
C ALA A 24 -8.24 13.09 -9.49
N LYS A 25 -7.96 12.36 -8.40
CA LYS A 25 -7.02 12.74 -7.35
C LYS A 25 -5.80 11.81 -7.30
N LEU A 26 -5.56 11.00 -8.34
CA LEU A 26 -4.52 9.97 -8.38
C LEU A 26 -3.16 10.46 -7.85
N MET A 27 -2.64 11.58 -8.36
CA MET A 27 -1.34 12.11 -7.93
C MET A 27 -1.34 12.53 -6.45
N LYS A 28 -2.42 13.19 -6.00
CA LYS A 28 -2.58 13.55 -4.59
C LYS A 28 -2.69 12.31 -3.70
N SER A 29 -3.40 11.28 -4.15
CA SER A 29 -3.48 10.00 -3.44
C SER A 29 -2.12 9.31 -3.38
N LEU A 30 -1.35 9.33 -4.47
CA LEU A 30 0.01 8.80 -4.54
C LEU A 30 0.92 9.52 -3.53
N ASP A 31 0.93 10.85 -3.52
CA ASP A 31 1.73 11.63 -2.57
C ASP A 31 1.42 11.26 -1.11
N ILE A 32 0.14 11.11 -0.78
CA ILE A 32 -0.31 10.68 0.56
C ILE A 32 0.22 9.27 0.88
N ILE A 33 0.17 8.34 -0.07
CA ILE A 33 0.60 6.96 0.14
C ILE A 33 2.12 6.85 0.26
N LEU A 34 2.88 7.64 -0.50
CA LEU A 34 4.35 7.71 -0.39
C LEU A 34 4.81 8.35 0.93
N ASP A 35 4.11 9.41 1.38
CA ASP A 35 4.32 10.00 2.72
C ASP A 35 3.98 8.98 3.81
N GLU A 36 2.88 8.23 3.66
CA GLU A 36 2.49 7.18 4.60
C GLU A 36 3.50 6.04 4.68
N LEU A 37 4.04 5.58 3.56
CA LEU A 37 5.14 4.60 3.50
C LEU A 37 6.38 5.08 4.27
N SER A 38 6.76 6.34 4.07
CA SER A 38 7.90 6.96 4.74
C SER A 38 7.68 7.07 6.27
N ARG A 39 6.47 7.47 6.68
CA ARG A 39 6.09 7.54 8.09
C ARG A 39 6.04 6.18 8.76
N MET A 40 5.54 5.16 8.08
CA MET A 40 5.51 3.80 8.61
C MET A 40 6.91 3.31 9.01
N ARG A 41 7.94 3.58 8.19
CA ARG A 41 9.33 3.24 8.53
C ARG A 41 9.77 3.88 9.85
N THR A 42 9.47 5.16 10.03
CA THR A 42 9.80 5.91 11.25
C THR A 42 9.06 5.34 12.46
N LEU A 43 7.76 5.10 12.32
CA LEU A 43 6.91 4.56 13.40
C LEU A 43 7.37 3.18 13.87
N VAL A 44 7.77 2.29 12.95
CA VAL A 44 8.30 0.97 13.30
C VAL A 44 9.57 1.11 14.15
N SER A 45 10.47 2.02 13.76
CA SER A 45 11.69 2.28 14.51
C SER A 45 11.41 2.80 15.93
N GLU A 46 10.53 3.79 16.06
CA GLU A 46 10.10 4.34 17.36
C GLU A 46 9.47 3.25 18.25
N MET A 47 8.61 2.40 17.68
CA MET A 47 7.97 1.31 18.41
C MET A 47 8.97 0.27 18.91
N ARG A 48 9.99 -0.06 18.11
CA ARG A 48 11.06 -0.97 18.55
C ARG A 48 11.80 -0.41 19.77
N VAL A 49 12.09 0.89 19.78
CA VAL A 49 12.73 1.56 20.92
C VAL A 49 11.82 1.54 22.15
N LEU A 50 10.53 1.86 21.98
CA LEU A 50 9.56 1.86 23.08
C LEU A 50 9.39 0.47 23.70
N VAL A 51 9.21 -0.57 22.88
CA VAL A 51 9.06 -1.96 23.36
C VAL A 51 10.33 -2.43 24.06
N SER A 52 11.51 -2.15 23.49
CA SER A 52 12.79 -2.50 24.10
C SER A 52 13.02 -1.78 25.43
N THR A 53 12.59 -0.53 25.53
CA THR A 53 12.68 0.27 26.75
C THR A 53 11.75 -0.28 27.82
N ARG A 54 10.48 -0.55 27.49
CA ARG A 54 9.51 -1.14 28.40
C ARG A 54 9.99 -2.49 28.93
N LEU A 55 10.52 -3.34 28.04
CA LEU A 55 11.04 -4.66 28.40
C LEU A 55 12.13 -4.59 29.50
N LYS A 56 12.97 -3.55 29.53
CA LYS A 56 14.01 -3.36 30.55
C LYS A 56 13.46 -3.08 31.95
N TYR A 57 12.30 -2.42 32.02
CA TYR A 57 11.68 -1.99 33.28
C TYR A 57 10.52 -2.90 33.73
N THR A 58 10.11 -3.84 32.89
CA THR A 58 9.05 -4.80 33.20
C THR A 58 9.54 -5.85 34.21
N VAL A 59 8.82 -5.94 35.33
CA VAL A 59 9.12 -6.87 36.43
C VAL A 59 8.35 -8.19 36.29
N SER A 60 7.14 -8.17 35.71
CA SER A 60 6.31 -9.37 35.47
C SER A 60 6.90 -10.24 34.37
N ASP A 61 7.10 -11.54 34.64
CA ASP A 61 7.63 -12.49 33.65
C ASP A 61 6.66 -12.75 32.49
N GLU A 62 5.35 -12.72 32.75
CA GLU A 62 4.32 -12.85 31.71
C GLU A 62 4.36 -11.67 30.74
N GLU A 63 4.38 -10.44 31.28
CA GLU A 63 4.48 -9.22 30.48
C GLU A 63 5.82 -9.14 29.73
N ARG A 64 6.92 -9.58 30.37
CA ARG A 64 8.24 -9.66 29.74
C ARG A 64 8.25 -10.62 28.55
N ASN A 65 7.57 -11.76 28.66
CA ASN A 65 7.45 -12.71 27.55
C ASN A 65 6.65 -12.11 26.38
N THR A 66 5.51 -11.46 26.66
CA THR A 66 4.72 -10.75 25.64
C THR A 66 5.53 -9.66 24.94
N LEU A 67 6.30 -8.86 25.69
CA LEU A 67 7.14 -7.80 25.12
C LEU A 67 8.29 -8.35 24.28
N ARG A 68 8.88 -9.50 24.64
CA ARG A 68 9.88 -10.19 23.80
C ARG A 68 9.28 -10.65 22.47
N ILE A 69 8.11 -11.27 22.50
CA ILE A 69 7.38 -11.70 21.29
C ILE A 69 7.11 -10.49 20.39
N CYS A 70 6.58 -9.40 20.97
CA CYS A 70 6.33 -8.16 20.25
C CYS A 70 7.62 -7.56 19.64
N CYS A 71 8.72 -7.54 20.41
CA CYS A 71 10.01 -7.04 19.93
C CYS A 71 10.54 -7.84 18.73
N ASN A 72 10.42 -9.18 18.78
CA ASN A 72 10.85 -10.06 17.70
C ASN A 72 10.00 -9.82 16.44
N HIS A 73 8.66 -9.79 16.58
CA HIS A 73 7.80 -9.51 15.44
C HIS A 73 8.02 -8.12 14.83
N LEU A 74 8.30 -7.09 15.63
CA LEU A 74 8.61 -5.76 15.12
C LEU A 74 9.97 -5.72 14.41
N ALA A 75 10.98 -6.45 14.91
CA ALA A 75 12.27 -6.55 14.25
C ALA A 75 12.19 -7.28 12.90
N ASP A 76 11.47 -8.40 12.86
CA ASP A 76 11.22 -9.15 11.63
C ASP A 76 10.43 -8.33 10.62
N PHE A 77 9.41 -7.58 11.09
CA PHE A 77 8.66 -6.66 10.25
C PHE A 77 9.57 -5.57 9.67
N ASP A 78 10.38 -4.91 10.51
CA ASP A 78 11.27 -3.83 10.09
C ASP A 78 12.28 -4.28 9.02
N HIS A 79 12.85 -5.47 9.20
CA HIS A 79 13.77 -6.08 8.23
C HIS A 79 13.09 -6.29 6.87
N ARG A 80 11.92 -6.95 6.85
CA ARG A 80 11.17 -7.24 5.63
C ARG A 80 10.62 -5.97 4.98
N PHE A 81 10.12 -5.04 5.78
CA PHE A 81 9.57 -3.79 5.28
C PHE A 81 10.67 -2.93 4.65
N THR A 82 11.85 -2.88 5.26
CA THR A 82 13.01 -2.18 4.70
C THR A 82 13.45 -2.77 3.36
N SER A 83 13.45 -4.09 3.20
CA SER A 83 13.80 -4.72 1.93
C SER A 83 12.76 -4.48 0.83
N LEU A 84 11.47 -4.45 1.18
CA LEU A 84 10.37 -4.26 0.23
C LEU A 84 10.11 -2.80 -0.12
N LEU A 85 10.52 -1.86 0.72
CA LEU A 85 10.20 -0.44 0.56
C LEU A 85 10.61 0.14 -0.82
N PRO A 86 11.82 -0.13 -1.35
CA PRO A 86 12.20 0.38 -2.67
C PRO A 86 11.33 -0.19 -3.79
N GLU A 87 11.01 -1.49 -3.72
CA GLU A 87 10.17 -2.17 -4.70
C GLU A 87 8.74 -1.59 -4.69
N LEU A 88 8.15 -1.43 -3.51
CA LEU A 88 6.81 -0.86 -3.34
C LEU A 88 6.74 0.58 -3.84
N HIS A 89 7.77 1.37 -3.56
CA HIS A 89 7.86 2.75 -4.03
C HIS A 89 7.90 2.82 -5.55
N THR A 90 8.76 2.03 -6.19
CA THR A 90 8.86 1.96 -7.66
C THR A 90 7.54 1.47 -8.27
N ALA A 91 6.95 0.40 -7.73
CA ALA A 91 5.68 -0.14 -8.22
C ALA A 91 4.53 0.88 -8.14
N LEU A 92 4.45 1.67 -7.07
CA LEU A 92 3.45 2.74 -6.91
C LEU A 92 3.61 3.85 -7.94
N ILE A 93 4.85 4.30 -8.18
CA ILE A 93 5.15 5.33 -9.17
C ILE A 93 4.84 4.81 -10.58
N ASP A 94 5.34 3.63 -10.92
CA ASP A 94 5.16 3.03 -12.24
C ASP A 94 3.68 2.77 -12.53
N ALA A 95 2.93 2.18 -11.61
CA ALA A 95 1.50 1.91 -11.80
C ALA A 95 0.71 3.21 -12.00
N SER A 96 1.06 4.27 -11.26
CA SER A 96 0.41 5.57 -11.39
C SER A 96 0.77 6.24 -12.71
N ALA A 97 2.05 6.22 -13.10
CA ALA A 97 2.53 6.78 -14.37
C ALA A 97 1.89 6.06 -15.57
N LEU A 98 1.80 4.73 -15.53
CA LEU A 98 1.13 3.92 -16.54
C LEU A 98 -0.34 4.29 -16.67
N LEU A 99 -1.07 4.45 -15.56
CA LEU A 99 -2.47 4.85 -15.59
C LEU A 99 -2.67 6.26 -16.17
N VAL A 100 -1.78 7.20 -15.86
CA VAL A 100 -1.78 8.54 -16.48
C VAL A 100 -1.52 8.45 -17.98
N CYS A 101 -0.54 7.64 -18.39
CA CYS A 101 -0.19 7.44 -19.79
C CYS A 101 -1.35 6.79 -20.57
N ALA A 102 -1.99 5.76 -20.01
CA ALA A 102 -3.16 5.10 -20.58
C ALA A 102 -4.30 6.08 -20.87
N ARG A 103 -4.54 7.02 -19.94
CA ARG A 103 -5.54 8.06 -20.09
C ARG A 103 -5.18 9.00 -21.25
N SER A 104 -3.94 9.48 -21.31
CA SER A 104 -3.48 10.35 -22.39
C SER A 104 -3.56 9.66 -23.75
N GLY A 105 -3.13 8.39 -23.84
CA GLY A 105 -3.25 7.58 -25.04
C GLY A 105 -4.70 7.32 -25.47
N SER A 106 -5.64 7.28 -24.53
CA SER A 106 -7.08 7.21 -24.86
C SER A 106 -7.65 8.51 -25.42
N ILE A 107 -7.11 9.65 -24.99
CA ILE A 107 -7.46 10.97 -25.56
C ILE A 107 -6.86 11.08 -26.97
N GLU A 108 -5.61 10.66 -27.17
CA GLU A 108 -5.01 10.60 -28.50
C GLU A 108 -5.76 9.63 -29.41
N LYS A 109 -6.18 8.45 -28.93
CA LYS A 109 -7.03 7.50 -29.66
C LYS A 109 -8.29 8.13 -30.25
N LEU A 110 -9.00 8.96 -29.47
CA LEU A 110 -10.19 9.67 -29.97
C LEU A 110 -9.86 10.52 -31.20
N ASN A 111 -8.61 11.00 -31.30
CA ASN A 111 -8.14 11.86 -32.36
C ASN A 111 -7.39 11.10 -33.49
N THR A 112 -6.74 9.97 -33.20
CA THR A 112 -5.77 9.31 -34.11
C THR A 112 -6.04 7.83 -34.40
N GLY A 113 -6.83 7.12 -33.59
CA GLY A 113 -7.17 5.70 -33.80
C GLY A 113 -6.11 4.66 -33.40
N ILE A 114 -4.97 5.05 -32.81
CA ILE A 114 -3.86 4.15 -32.41
C ILE A 114 -3.79 4.02 -30.87
N VAL A 115 -3.52 2.82 -30.34
CA VAL A 115 -3.42 2.58 -28.87
C VAL A 115 -2.29 1.62 -28.49
N SER A 116 -1.59 1.91 -27.39
CA SER A 116 -0.70 0.97 -26.67
C SER A 116 -1.33 0.50 -25.35
N SER A 117 -1.27 -0.79 -25.05
CA SER A 117 -1.71 -1.35 -23.75
C SER A 117 -0.74 -1.01 -22.61
N CYS A 118 -1.24 -0.93 -21.37
CA CYS A 118 -0.37 -0.76 -20.21
C CYS A 118 0.23 -2.11 -19.76
N PRO A 119 1.55 -2.19 -19.51
CA PRO A 119 2.14 -3.36 -18.86
C PRO A 119 1.59 -3.54 -17.43
N THR A 120 1.57 -4.79 -16.95
CA THR A 120 1.21 -5.11 -15.57
C THR A 120 2.40 -4.88 -14.66
N VAL A 121 2.24 -4.03 -13.64
CA VAL A 121 3.27 -3.82 -12.62
C VAL A 121 3.29 -5.01 -11.66
N GLN A 122 4.44 -5.65 -11.51
CA GLN A 122 4.64 -6.73 -10.54
C GLN A 122 5.23 -6.18 -9.25
N TYR A 123 4.75 -6.72 -8.12
CA TYR A 123 5.29 -6.47 -6.79
C TYR A 123 5.06 -7.70 -5.92
N ASP A 124 5.86 -7.89 -4.88
CA ASP A 124 5.73 -9.00 -3.92
C ASP A 124 4.50 -8.84 -3.01
N ARG A 125 3.35 -9.21 -3.58
CA ARG A 125 2.04 -9.17 -2.92
C ARG A 125 1.95 -10.15 -1.75
N GLU A 126 2.61 -11.30 -1.84
CA GLU A 126 2.56 -12.32 -0.78
C GLU A 126 3.31 -11.85 0.46
N ALA A 127 4.47 -11.21 0.29
CA ALA A 127 5.20 -10.63 1.40
C ALA A 127 4.41 -9.50 2.09
N LEU A 128 3.72 -8.64 1.34
CA LEU A 128 2.81 -7.63 1.90
C LEU A 128 1.66 -8.25 2.72
N LEU A 129 1.03 -9.31 2.22
CA LEU A 129 -0.03 -10.02 2.95
C LEU A 129 0.50 -10.69 4.22
N SER A 130 1.70 -11.27 4.15
CA SER A 130 2.40 -11.87 5.29
C SER A 130 2.68 -10.84 6.38
N MET A 131 3.25 -9.68 6.01
CA MET A 131 3.54 -8.57 6.94
C MET A 131 2.27 -8.02 7.59
N ARG A 132 1.15 -7.94 6.86
CA ARG A 132 -0.14 -7.54 7.42
C ARG A 132 -0.63 -8.53 8.49
N LYS A 133 -0.46 -9.83 8.25
CA LYS A 133 -0.84 -10.86 9.23
C LYS A 133 -0.01 -10.72 10.51
N GLN A 134 1.30 -10.57 10.36
CA GLN A 134 2.24 -10.37 11.46
C GLN A 134 1.91 -9.14 12.32
N LEU A 135 1.52 -8.01 11.70
CA LEU A 135 1.05 -6.84 12.45
C LEU A 135 -0.32 -7.06 13.14
N SER A 136 -1.16 -7.96 12.61
CA SER A 136 -2.40 -8.35 13.30
C SER A 136 -2.10 -9.09 14.59
N ASP A 137 -1.19 -10.07 14.51
CA ASP A 137 -0.79 -10.88 15.67
C ASP A 137 -0.22 -9.99 16.78
N VAL A 138 0.55 -8.96 16.42
CA VAL A 138 1.09 -7.95 17.36
C VAL A 138 -0.01 -7.06 17.95
N ALA A 139 -0.97 -6.61 17.14
CA ALA A 139 -2.06 -5.73 17.61
C ALA A 139 -3.03 -6.43 18.58
N GLU A 140 -3.09 -7.76 18.54
CA GLU A 140 -3.92 -8.59 19.42
C GLU A 140 -3.27 -8.83 20.80
N LEU A 141 -1.99 -8.49 20.96
CA LEU A 141 -1.31 -8.55 22.27
C LEU A 141 -1.83 -7.45 23.20
N ARG A 142 -2.16 -7.82 24.45
CA ARG A 142 -2.60 -6.86 25.48
C ARG A 142 -1.56 -5.77 25.68
N GLY A 143 -1.99 -4.52 25.56
CA GLY A 143 -1.10 -3.35 25.69
C GLY A 143 -0.42 -2.93 24.39
N ALA A 144 -0.75 -3.51 23.23
CA ALA A 144 -0.27 -3.10 21.90
C ALA A 144 -1.27 -2.22 21.12
N SER A 145 -2.33 -1.74 21.77
CA SER A 145 -3.44 -0.98 21.15
C SER A 145 -3.05 0.36 20.51
N TYR A 146 -1.82 0.84 20.74
CA TYR A 146 -1.25 2.04 20.10
C TYR A 146 -0.63 1.77 18.71
N ILE A 147 -0.58 0.51 18.27
CA ILE A 147 0.07 0.13 17.01
C ILE A 147 -0.91 0.29 15.85
N LYS A 148 -1.03 1.52 15.33
CA LYS A 148 -1.79 1.81 14.10
C LYS A 148 -1.08 1.37 12.81
N LEU A 149 -0.02 0.58 12.92
CA LEU A 149 0.76 0.10 11.76
C LEU A 149 -0.09 -0.79 10.85
N LYS A 150 -0.98 -1.59 11.45
CA LYS A 150 -1.89 -2.48 10.71
C LYS A 150 -2.81 -1.71 9.77
N GLU A 151 -3.47 -0.67 10.29
CA GLU A 151 -4.41 0.16 9.52
C GLU A 151 -3.69 0.93 8.43
N ARG A 152 -2.48 1.43 8.71
CA ARG A 152 -1.64 2.15 7.75
C ARG A 152 -1.18 1.24 6.60
N LEU A 153 -0.70 0.03 6.92
CA LEU A 153 -0.35 -0.97 5.91
C LEU A 153 -1.57 -1.38 5.07
N LEU A 154 -2.73 -1.54 5.71
CA LEU A 154 -3.98 -1.87 5.02
C LEU A 154 -4.36 -0.80 3.98
N ILE A 155 -4.15 0.48 4.29
CA ILE A 155 -4.41 1.58 3.37
C ILE A 155 -3.49 1.50 2.15
N ILE A 156 -2.19 1.28 2.35
CA ILE A 156 -1.22 1.13 1.25
C ILE A 156 -1.59 -0.06 0.36
N CYS A 157 -1.87 -1.23 0.96
CA CYS A 157 -2.28 -2.42 0.20
C CYS A 157 -3.59 -2.20 -0.57
N SER A 158 -4.57 -1.54 0.05
CA SER A 158 -5.87 -1.28 -0.58
C SER A 158 -5.74 -0.31 -1.75
N PHE A 159 -4.84 0.68 -1.66
CA PHE A 159 -4.54 1.59 -2.76
C PHE A 159 -3.82 0.88 -3.91
N MET A 160 -2.84 0.03 -3.61
CA MET A 160 -2.18 -0.81 -4.61
C MET A 160 -3.15 -1.74 -5.34
N ASP A 161 -4.00 -2.46 -4.61
CA ASP A 161 -5.03 -3.33 -5.21
C ASP A 161 -5.98 -2.51 -6.10
N TRP A 162 -6.35 -1.29 -5.69
CA TRP A 162 -7.17 -0.41 -6.49
C TRP A 162 -6.45 0.07 -7.76
N LEU A 163 -5.18 0.48 -7.69
CA LEU A 163 -4.38 0.86 -8.86
C LEU A 163 -4.32 -0.27 -9.89
N MET A 164 -4.03 -1.49 -9.44
CA MET A 164 -3.96 -2.66 -10.32
C MET A 164 -5.30 -2.95 -11.00
N GLN A 165 -6.40 -2.91 -10.23
CA GLN A 165 -7.74 -3.09 -10.80
C GLN A 165 -8.09 -2.02 -11.84
N MET A 166 -7.63 -0.78 -11.64
CA MET A 166 -7.83 0.30 -12.60
C MET A 166 -7.05 0.08 -13.89
N THR A 167 -5.79 -0.33 -13.80
CA THR A 167 -4.95 -0.69 -14.95
C THR A 167 -5.54 -1.88 -15.72
N ASP A 168 -5.99 -2.93 -15.02
CA ASP A 168 -6.61 -4.10 -15.64
C ASP A 168 -7.93 -3.75 -16.33
N LYS A 169 -8.76 -2.94 -15.68
CA LYS A 169 -10.01 -2.45 -16.27
C LYS A 169 -9.74 -1.66 -17.55
N HIS A 170 -8.72 -0.82 -17.54
CA HIS A 170 -8.33 -0.05 -18.72
C HIS A 170 -7.91 -0.97 -19.86
N ASN A 171 -7.00 -1.92 -19.59
CA ASN A 171 -6.55 -2.91 -20.55
C ASN A 171 -7.69 -3.79 -21.09
N PHE A 172 -8.68 -4.13 -20.25
CA PHE A 172 -9.86 -4.88 -20.68
C PHE A 172 -10.70 -4.09 -21.68
N VAL A 173 -10.97 -2.81 -21.41
CA VAL A 173 -11.73 -1.94 -22.33
C VAL A 173 -11.03 -1.89 -23.69
N LEU A 174 -9.72 -1.69 -23.71
CA LEU A 174 -8.93 -1.71 -24.94
C LEU A 174 -9.05 -3.04 -25.71
N LYS A 175 -8.96 -4.18 -25.03
CA LYS A 175 -9.14 -5.49 -25.69
C LYS A 175 -10.56 -5.69 -26.22
N SER A 176 -11.58 -5.29 -25.46
CA SER A 176 -13.00 -5.49 -25.80
C SER A 176 -13.45 -4.69 -27.02
N GLU A 177 -12.81 -3.55 -27.28
CA GLU A 177 -13.08 -2.71 -28.45
C GLU A 177 -12.27 -3.15 -29.69
N GLY A 178 -11.64 -4.33 -29.66
CA GLY A 178 -10.99 -4.96 -30.82
C GLY A 178 -9.53 -4.55 -31.05
N PHE A 179 -8.90 -3.84 -30.10
CA PHE A 179 -7.52 -3.40 -30.25
C PHE A 179 -6.53 -4.55 -29.98
N ARG A 180 -5.63 -4.79 -30.94
CA ARG A 180 -4.51 -5.72 -30.79
C ARG A 180 -3.32 -4.99 -30.15
N LEU A 181 -2.60 -5.73 -29.30
CA LEU A 181 -1.37 -5.31 -28.65
C LEU A 181 -0.38 -4.72 -29.68
N ILE A 182 -0.04 -3.43 -29.57
CA ILE A 182 1.16 -2.89 -30.20
C ILE A 182 2.12 -2.60 -29.05
N VAL A 183 3.03 -3.54 -28.82
CA VAL A 183 4.20 -3.32 -27.96
C VAL A 183 5.20 -2.59 -28.82
N ASN A 184 5.35 -1.29 -28.61
CA ASN A 184 6.50 -0.59 -29.18
C ASN A 184 7.72 -1.02 -28.37
N HIS A 185 8.57 -1.83 -29.00
CA HIS A 185 9.92 -2.14 -28.53
C HIS A 185 10.80 -0.90 -28.57
#